data_AF-A0A7S3GNU2-F1
#
_entry.id   AF-A0A7S3GNU2-F1
#
_cell.length_a   1.000
_cell.length_b   1.000
_cell.length_c   1.000
_cell.angle_alpha   90.00
_cell.angle_beta   90.00
_cell.angle_gamma   90.00
#
_symmetry.space_group_name_H-M   'P 1'
#
loop_
_entity.id
_entity.type
_entity.pdbx_description
1 polymer ?
#
loop_
_entity_poly.entity_id
_entity_poly.type
_entity_poly.pdbx_seq_one_letter_code
_entity_poly.pdbx_strand_id
1 'polypeptide(L)'
;SPGQCYAFVVVRIVVPAKVGEPLCEAGVGRTEPLPRFVRPPEQQTDMKVSGQNNPATLGGAIAKCLREDREIIITAVGPASVAKCVEAMALARSYVWNDGLQLAFYPGFEHIIMQGVGPGAGEQRSCVRVHVWPEVAQGDGQQHPSQQYQEPQQGLHGLV
;
A
#
# COMPACT_ATOMS: atom_id res chain seq x y z
N SER A 1 -5.17 -7.39 -37.26
CA SER A 1 -4.80 -6.34 -36.29
C SER A 1 -3.62 -6.82 -35.47
N PRO A 2 -2.56 -6.02 -35.28
CA PRO A 2 -1.48 -6.42 -34.38
C PRO A 2 -2.07 -6.56 -32.96
N GLY A 3 -1.81 -7.70 -32.31
CA GLY A 3 -2.37 -8.03 -31.00
C GLY A 3 -1.92 -7.06 -29.90
N GLN A 4 -2.71 -6.97 -28.83
CA GLN A 4 -2.34 -6.20 -27.65
C GLN A 4 -1.42 -7.03 -26.75
N CYS A 5 -0.27 -6.46 -26.36
CA CYS A 5 0.60 -7.04 -25.34
C CYS A 5 0.19 -6.49 -23.97
N TYR A 6 -0.12 -7.39 -23.04
CA TYR A 6 -0.42 -7.05 -21.66
C TYR A 6 0.83 -7.28 -20.81
N ALA A 7 1.36 -6.23 -20.18
CA ALA A 7 2.35 -6.38 -19.11
C ALA A 7 1.60 -6.57 -17.80
N PHE A 8 1.78 -7.71 -17.15
CA PHE A 8 1.26 -7.95 -15.81
C PHE A 8 2.38 -7.72 -14.79
N VAL A 9 2.15 -6.83 -13.83
CA VAL A 9 3.01 -6.70 -12.65
C VAL A 9 2.45 -7.65 -11.61
N VAL A 10 3.08 -8.82 -11.43
CA VAL A 10 2.75 -9.70 -10.32
C VAL A 10 3.41 -9.15 -9.06
N VAL A 11 2.59 -8.71 -8.12
CA VAL A 11 3.04 -8.32 -6.79
C VAL A 11 2.90 -9.56 -5.93
N ARG A 12 4.02 -10.19 -5.59
CA ARG A 12 4.04 -11.31 -4.66
C ARG A 12 4.21 -10.74 -3.26
N ILE A 13 3.15 -10.76 -2.47
CA ILE A 13 3.25 -10.51 -1.04
C ILE A 13 3.58 -11.86 -0.40
N VAL A 14 4.82 -12.01 0.09
CA VAL A 14 5.24 -13.21 0.82
C VAL A 14 4.66 -13.10 2.23
N VAL A 15 3.65 -13.89 2.53
CA VAL A 15 3.13 -14.03 3.88
C VAL A 15 3.77 -15.27 4.51
N PRO A 16 4.56 -15.16 5.58
CA PRO A 16 5.02 -16.34 6.31
C PRO A 16 3.80 -17.09 6.86
N ALA A 17 3.78 -18.42 6.69
CA ALA A 17 2.73 -19.24 7.26
C ALA A 17 2.75 -19.13 8.79
N LYS A 18 1.60 -18.85 9.42
CA LYS A 18 1.48 -19.06 10.87
C LYS A 18 1.54 -20.57 11.13
N VAL A 19 2.53 -21.00 11.91
CA VAL A 19 2.68 -22.40 12.30
C VAL A 19 1.68 -22.68 13.44
N GLY A 20 0.84 -23.72 13.30
CA GLY A 20 -0.09 -24.16 14.34
C GLY A 20 -1.54 -23.65 14.22
N GLU A 21 -1.89 -22.91 13.17
CA GLU A 21 -3.30 -22.58 12.88
C GLU A 21 -3.86 -23.42 11.71
N PRO A 22 -4.95 -24.18 11.91
CA PRO A 22 -5.53 -25.07 10.89
C PRO A 22 -5.92 -24.37 9.58
N LEU A 23 -6.25 -23.07 9.65
CA LEU A 23 -6.63 -22.26 8.49
C LEU A 23 -5.44 -21.96 7.56
N CYS A 24 -4.21 -21.91 8.09
CA CYS A 24 -3.01 -21.68 7.30
C CYS A 24 -2.60 -22.91 6.48
N GLU A 25 -2.89 -24.13 6.96
CA GLU A 25 -2.57 -25.39 6.26
C GLU A 25 -3.55 -25.70 5.12
N ALA A 26 -4.77 -25.16 5.17
CA ALA A 26 -5.82 -25.42 4.20
C ALA A 26 -5.76 -24.54 2.94
N GLY A 27 -4.73 -23.68 2.79
CA GLY A 27 -4.59 -22.75 1.65
C GLY A 27 -5.65 -21.64 1.60
N VAL A 28 -6.58 -21.62 2.55
CA VAL A 28 -7.56 -20.54 2.77
C VAL A 28 -6.95 -19.54 3.74
N GLY A 29 -5.97 -18.78 3.23
CA GLY A 29 -5.36 -17.66 3.93
C GLY A 29 -6.37 -16.53 4.15
N ARG A 30 -7.28 -16.69 5.10
CA ARG A 30 -7.71 -15.54 5.90
C ARG A 30 -6.54 -15.25 6.83
N THR A 31 -5.54 -14.58 6.30
CA THR A 31 -4.56 -13.91 7.14
C THR A 31 -5.36 -12.87 7.90
N GLU A 32 -5.64 -13.14 9.17
CA GLU A 32 -5.84 -12.08 10.16
C GLU A 32 -4.86 -10.96 9.79
N PRO A 33 -5.32 -9.69 9.64
CA PRO A 33 -4.48 -8.62 9.12
C PRO A 33 -3.15 -8.67 9.87
N LEU A 34 -2.07 -9.03 9.17
CA LEU A 34 -0.75 -9.01 9.79
C LEU A 34 -0.60 -7.61 10.41
N PRO A 35 -0.01 -7.50 11.62
CA PRO A 35 0.24 -6.21 12.23
C PRO A 35 0.85 -5.31 11.18
N ARG A 36 0.09 -4.29 10.76
CA ARG A 36 0.51 -3.44 9.66
C ARG A 36 1.76 -2.74 10.14
N PHE A 37 2.84 -2.84 9.38
CA PHE A 37 3.94 -1.92 9.56
C PHE A 37 3.39 -0.53 9.23
N VAL A 38 3.06 0.25 10.27
CA VAL A 38 2.59 1.62 10.15
C VAL A 38 3.77 2.49 10.54
N ARG A 39 4.29 3.28 9.61
CA ARG A 39 5.32 4.26 9.94
C ARG A 39 4.70 5.33 10.83
N PRO A 40 5.48 5.97 11.72
CA PRO A 40 4.93 7.01 12.57
C PRO A 40 4.43 8.20 11.71
N PRO A 41 3.43 8.97 12.17
CA PRO A 41 2.74 9.97 11.34
C PRO A 41 3.67 10.99 10.65
N GLU A 42 4.78 11.36 11.29
CA GLU A 42 5.80 12.25 10.73
C GLU A 42 6.51 11.67 9.50
N GLN A 43 6.49 10.36 9.33
CA GLN A 43 7.03 9.64 8.16
C GLN A 43 5.95 9.25 7.13
N GLN A 44 4.70 9.68 7.33
CA GLN A 44 3.59 9.39 6.43
C GLN A 44 3.27 10.56 5.50
N THR A 45 2.87 10.26 4.26
CA THR A 45 2.45 11.22 3.25
C THR A 45 1.10 10.83 2.69
N ASP A 46 0.04 11.61 2.94
CA ASP A 46 -1.24 11.41 2.27
C ASP A 46 -1.17 11.86 0.81
N MET A 47 -1.74 11.06 -0.09
CA MET A 47 -1.81 11.36 -1.52
C MET A 47 -3.21 11.07 -2.04
N LYS A 48 -3.82 11.99 -2.76
CA LYS A 48 -5.12 11.76 -3.42
C LYS A 48 -4.93 11.60 -4.91
N VAL A 49 -5.60 10.60 -5.48
CA VAL A 49 -5.53 10.28 -6.91
C VAL A 49 -6.91 10.48 -7.54
N SER A 50 -6.92 11.16 -8.67
CA SER A 50 -8.05 11.31 -9.57
C SER A 50 -7.77 10.63 -10.91
N GLY A 51 -8.83 10.28 -11.64
CA GLY A 51 -8.70 9.70 -12.98
C GLY A 51 -8.04 10.61 -14.03
N GLN A 52 -7.89 11.91 -13.74
CA GLN A 52 -7.28 12.90 -14.65
C GLN A 52 -5.78 13.10 -14.41
N ASN A 53 -5.21 12.51 -13.34
CA ASN A 53 -3.80 12.67 -13.04
C ASN A 53 -2.91 11.98 -14.11
N ASN A 54 -1.75 12.58 -14.38
CA ASN A 54 -0.72 11.96 -15.20
C ASN A 54 0.05 10.89 -14.38
N PRO A 55 0.09 9.61 -14.79
CA PRO A 55 0.77 8.55 -14.07
C PRO A 55 2.27 8.77 -13.88
N ALA A 56 2.97 9.36 -14.84
CA ALA A 56 4.41 9.59 -14.76
C ALA A 56 4.74 10.65 -13.70
N THR A 57 3.95 11.73 -13.66
CA THR A 57 4.07 12.75 -12.61
C THR A 57 3.80 12.16 -11.23
N LEU A 58 2.73 11.36 -11.10
CA LEU A 58 2.38 10.71 -9.85
C LEU A 58 3.44 9.68 -9.42
N GLY A 59 3.96 8.90 -10.36
CA GLY A 59 5.04 7.94 -10.13
C GLY A 59 6.35 8.60 -9.69
N GLY A 60 6.68 9.78 -10.23
CA GLY A 60 7.81 10.58 -9.78
C GLY A 60 7.64 11.06 -8.33
N ALA A 61 6.43 11.50 -7.95
CA ALA A 61 6.12 11.90 -6.59
C ALA A 61 6.20 10.73 -5.60
N ILE A 62 5.68 9.55 -5.98
CA ILE A 62 5.80 8.32 -5.21
C ILE A 62 7.28 7.95 -5.04
N ALA A 63 8.05 7.89 -6.14
CA ALA A 63 9.47 7.56 -6.11
C ALA A 63 10.30 8.50 -5.22
N LYS A 64 9.97 9.80 -5.21
CA LYS A 64 10.59 10.75 -4.28
C LYS A 64 10.33 10.36 -2.82
N CYS A 65 9.08 10.08 -2.45
CA CYS A 65 8.74 9.69 -1.08
C CYS A 65 9.43 8.38 -0.67
N LEU A 66 9.53 7.41 -1.58
CA LEU A 66 10.25 6.16 -1.35
C LEU A 66 11.74 6.37 -1.05
N ARG A 67 12.40 7.30 -1.76
CA ARG A 67 13.81 7.66 -1.48
C ARG A 67 14.01 8.36 -0.14
N GLU A 68 12.97 9.01 0.36
CA GLU A 68 12.96 9.67 1.68
C GLU A 68 12.58 8.69 2.82
N ASP A 69 12.49 7.39 2.55
CA ASP A 69 12.05 6.35 3.50
C ASP A 69 10.65 6.61 4.11
N ARG A 70 9.75 7.22 3.32
CA ARG A 70 8.39 7.57 3.77
C ARG A 70 7.35 6.55 3.34
N GLU A 71 6.34 6.39 4.20
CA GLU A 71 5.10 5.70 3.86
C GLU A 71 4.17 6.69 3.14
N ILE A 72 3.52 6.23 2.08
CA ILE A 72 2.56 7.02 1.31
C ILE A 72 1.21 6.35 1.48
N ILE A 73 0.21 7.12 1.88
CA ILE A 73 -1.16 6.65 2.01
C ILE A 73 -2.01 7.24 0.90
N ILE A 74 -2.21 6.45 -0.15
CA ILE A 74 -2.87 6.86 -1.38
C ILE A 74 -4.37 6.62 -1.27
N THR A 75 -5.17 7.64 -1.49
CA THR A 75 -6.63 7.56 -1.57
C THR A 75 -7.10 7.69 -3.01
N ALA A 76 -7.73 6.64 -3.55
CA ALA A 76 -8.27 6.61 -4.90
C ALA A 76 -9.78 6.32 -4.87
N VAL A 77 -10.57 7.26 -5.42
CA VAL A 77 -12.04 7.13 -5.50
C VAL A 77 -12.45 6.83 -6.94
N GLY A 78 -13.14 5.71 -7.14
CA GLY A 78 -13.67 5.29 -8.42
C GLY A 78 -12.64 4.63 -9.36
N PRO A 79 -13.11 3.94 -10.41
CA PRO A 79 -12.27 3.04 -11.21
C PRO A 79 -11.10 3.73 -11.91
N ALA A 80 -11.33 4.92 -12.48
CA ALA A 80 -10.29 5.65 -13.20
C ALA A 80 -9.14 6.07 -12.28
N SER A 81 -9.46 6.52 -11.06
CA SER A 81 -8.46 6.90 -10.05
C SER A 81 -7.65 5.70 -9.59
N VAL A 82 -8.30 4.54 -9.40
CA VAL A 82 -7.62 3.29 -9.01
C VAL A 82 -6.67 2.81 -10.12
N ALA A 83 -7.10 2.82 -11.39
CA ALA A 83 -6.23 2.48 -12.51
C ALA A 83 -4.98 3.38 -12.56
N LYS A 84 -5.17 4.70 -12.37
CA LYS A 84 -4.05 5.66 -12.33
C LYS A 84 -3.12 5.46 -11.13
N CYS A 85 -3.65 5.08 -9.98
CA CYS A 85 -2.85 4.72 -8.82
C CYS A 85 -1.92 3.53 -9.13
N VAL A 86 -2.47 2.47 -9.73
CA VAL A 86 -1.71 1.26 -10.09
C VAL A 86 -0.65 1.56 -11.15
N GLU A 87 -1.02 2.30 -12.21
CA GLU A 87 -0.07 2.74 -13.25
C GLU A 87 1.11 3.54 -12.65
N ALA A 88 0.82 4.48 -11.76
CA ALA A 88 1.83 5.31 -11.11
C ALA A 88 2.75 4.51 -10.18
N MET A 89 2.21 3.56 -9.42
CA MET A 89 3.01 2.66 -8.59
C MET A 89 3.95 1.79 -9.43
N ALA A 90 3.48 1.26 -10.57
CA ALA A 90 4.31 0.47 -11.47
C ALA A 90 5.48 1.31 -12.04
N LEU A 91 5.22 2.57 -12.42
CA LEU A 91 6.27 3.49 -12.86
C LEU A 91 7.24 3.84 -11.72
N ALA A 92 6.72 4.13 -10.52
CA ALA A 92 7.53 4.45 -9.36
C ALA A 92 8.50 3.31 -9.01
N ARG A 93 8.04 2.05 -9.07
CA ARG A 93 8.90 0.87 -8.88
C ARG A 93 10.06 0.86 -9.87
N SER A 94 9.81 1.14 -11.16
CA SER A 94 10.87 1.23 -12.17
C SER A 94 11.82 2.40 -11.91
N TYR A 95 11.30 3.53 -11.41
CA TYR A 95 12.12 4.71 -11.11
C TYR A 95 13.08 4.52 -9.94
N VAL A 96 12.74 3.67 -8.96
CA VAL A 96 13.57 3.43 -7.77
C VAL A 96 14.44 2.17 -7.88
N TRP A 97 14.36 1.43 -8.99
CA TRP A 97 15.10 0.18 -9.19
C TRP A 97 16.61 0.36 -9.06
N ASN A 98 17.16 1.38 -9.72
CA ASN A 98 18.59 1.68 -9.69
C ASN A 98 19.07 2.26 -8.35
N ASP A 99 18.14 2.64 -7.47
CA ASP A 99 18.44 3.11 -6.11
C ASP A 99 18.57 1.96 -5.12
N GLY A 100 18.40 0.70 -5.56
CA GLY A 100 18.40 -0.48 -4.69
C GLY A 100 17.16 -0.57 -3.80
N LEU A 101 16.07 0.10 -4.19
CA LEU A 101 14.80 0.10 -3.47
C LEU A 101 13.75 -0.74 -4.21
N GLN A 102 12.83 -1.32 -3.45
CA GLN A 102 11.59 -1.90 -3.94
C GLN A 102 10.40 -1.14 -3.37
N LEU A 103 9.31 -1.13 -4.14
CA LEU A 103 8.02 -0.59 -3.71
C LEU A 103 7.18 -1.75 -3.19
N ALA A 104 6.86 -1.73 -1.91
CA ALA A 104 5.87 -2.60 -1.29
C ALA A 104 4.57 -1.82 -1.05
N PHE A 105 3.44 -2.52 -1.05
CA PHE A 105 2.16 -1.87 -0.79
C PHE A 105 1.11 -2.83 -0.21
N TYR A 106 0.11 -2.23 0.42
CA TYR A 106 -1.07 -2.89 0.95
C TYR A 106 -2.33 -2.11 0.56
N PRO A 107 -3.23 -2.69 -0.25
CA PRO A 107 -4.51 -2.07 -0.57
C PRO A 107 -5.57 -2.43 0.48
N GLY A 108 -6.45 -1.49 0.78
CA GLY A 108 -7.64 -1.67 1.61
C GLY A 108 -8.81 -0.85 1.10
N PHE A 109 -10.01 -1.17 1.59
CA PHE A 109 -11.21 -0.35 1.36
C PHE A 109 -11.50 0.48 2.59
N GLU A 110 -11.82 1.75 2.38
CA GLU A 110 -12.25 2.67 3.43
C GLU A 110 -13.40 3.55 2.93
N HIS A 111 -14.06 4.23 3.85
CA HIS A 111 -15.04 5.24 3.53
C HIS A 111 -14.46 6.63 3.78
N ILE A 112 -14.66 7.54 2.83
CA ILE A 112 -14.27 8.93 2.98
C ILE A 112 -15.49 9.83 2.76
N ILE A 113 -15.46 11.00 3.40
CA ILE A 113 -16.38 12.09 3.06
C ILE A 113 -15.74 12.89 1.93
N MET A 114 -16.44 13.01 0.81
CA MET A 114 -15.98 13.80 -0.33
C MET A 114 -15.91 15.29 0.04
N GLN A 115 -14.71 15.85 -0.01
CA GLN A 115 -14.44 17.25 0.27
C GLN A 115 -14.59 18.09 -1.02
N GLY A 116 -15.06 19.33 -0.92
CA GLY A 116 -15.10 20.30 -2.02
C GLY A 116 -16.48 20.92 -2.26
N VAL A 117 -16.65 21.56 -3.42
CA VAL A 117 -17.91 22.20 -3.84
C VAL A 117 -18.30 21.62 -5.19
N GLY A 118 -19.39 20.86 -5.25
CA GLY A 118 -19.85 20.19 -6.47
C GLY A 118 -20.76 18.99 -6.20
N PRO A 119 -21.23 18.30 -7.26
CA PRO A 119 -22.06 17.11 -7.11
C PRO A 119 -21.35 16.03 -6.30
N GLY A 120 -21.96 15.64 -5.19
CA GLY A 120 -21.44 14.65 -4.25
C GLY A 120 -20.49 15.17 -3.17
N ALA A 121 -20.31 16.50 -3.05
CA ALA A 121 -19.66 17.07 -1.87
C ALA A 121 -20.46 16.72 -0.60
N GLY A 122 -19.76 16.29 0.46
CA GLY A 122 -20.39 15.83 1.70
C GLY A 122 -20.93 14.40 1.65
N GLU A 123 -20.97 13.75 0.48
CA GLU A 123 -21.35 12.33 0.39
C GLU A 123 -20.22 11.43 0.91
N GLN A 124 -20.62 10.35 1.59
CA GLN A 124 -19.74 9.25 1.90
C GLN A 124 -19.52 8.39 0.66
N ARG A 125 -18.27 8.13 0.31
CA ARG A 125 -17.91 7.20 -0.76
C ARG A 125 -16.89 6.18 -0.29
N SER A 126 -17.04 4.96 -0.78
CA SER A 126 -16.00 3.95 -0.64
C SER A 126 -14.82 4.31 -1.54
N CYS A 127 -13.61 4.15 -1.03
CA CYS A 127 -12.36 4.35 -1.75
C CYS A 127 -11.43 3.15 -1.56
N VAL A 128 -10.47 3.03 -2.45
CA VAL A 128 -9.30 2.18 -2.20
C VAL A 128 -8.25 3.06 -1.52
N ARG A 129 -7.81 2.65 -0.33
CA ARG A 129 -6.69 3.25 0.41
C ARG A 129 -5.49 2.32 0.28
N VAL A 130 -4.41 2.81 -0.32
CA VAL A 130 -3.20 2.02 -0.57
C VAL A 130 -2.07 2.58 0.26
N HIS A 131 -1.57 1.78 1.20
CA HIS A 131 -0.34 2.07 1.92
C HIS A 131 0.82 1.62 1.05
N VAL A 132 1.82 2.47 0.84
CA VAL A 132 2.99 2.21 -0.01
C VAL A 132 4.25 2.59 0.75
N TRP A 133 5.24 1.73 0.79
CA TRP A 133 6.50 1.99 1.48
C TRP A 133 7.71 1.43 0.71
N PRO A 134 8.91 1.96 0.95
CA PRO A 134 10.13 1.40 0.39
C PRO A 134 10.61 0.20 1.20
N GLU A 135 11.17 -0.78 0.50
CA GLU A 135 11.96 -1.87 1.05
C GLU A 135 13.35 -1.86 0.40
N VAL A 136 14.37 -2.30 1.13
CA VAL A 136 15.69 -2.51 0.53
C VAL A 136 15.60 -3.72 -0.39
N ALA A 137 16.07 -3.60 -1.63
CA ALA A 137 16.15 -4.72 -2.55
C ALA A 137 17.16 -5.75 -2.01
N GLN A 138 16.67 -6.76 -1.28
CA GLN A 138 17.51 -7.88 -0.85
C GLN A 138 17.94 -8.68 -2.09
N GLY A 139 19.22 -9.04 -2.16
CA GLY A 139 19.66 -10.17 -3.00
C GLY A 139 18.99 -11.45 -2.50
N ASP A 140 18.68 -12.38 -3.40
CA ASP A 140 17.81 -13.58 -3.28
C ASP A 140 18.09 -14.59 -2.12
N GLY A 141 18.46 -14.19 -0.90
CA GLY A 141 18.91 -15.15 0.12
C GLY A 141 18.99 -14.71 1.59
N GLN A 142 18.40 -13.59 2.04
CA GLN A 142 18.42 -13.25 3.46
C GLN A 142 17.03 -13.17 4.07
N GLN A 143 16.72 -14.13 4.94
CA GLN A 143 15.54 -14.16 5.80
C GLN A 143 15.44 -12.86 6.60
N HIS A 144 14.25 -12.28 6.60
CA HIS A 144 13.93 -11.07 7.35
C HIS A 144 14.23 -11.29 8.84
N PRO A 145 15.05 -10.46 9.50
CA PRO A 145 15.12 -10.49 10.95
C PRO A 145 13.73 -10.11 11.47
N SER A 146 13.17 -10.96 12.32
CA SER A 146 11.94 -10.71 13.04
C SER A 146 12.21 -9.55 13.98
N GLN A 147 12.01 -8.31 13.53
CA GLN A 147 12.04 -7.16 14.43
C GLN A 147 10.85 -7.32 15.37
N GLN A 148 11.17 -7.41 16.67
CA GLN A 148 10.25 -7.78 17.73
C GLN A 148 9.00 -6.91 17.71
N TYR A 149 7.86 -7.55 17.47
CA TYR A 149 6.55 -6.97 17.72
C TYR A 149 6.43 -6.69 19.23
N GLN A 150 6.26 -5.42 19.60
CA GLN A 150 5.93 -5.03 20.96
C GLN A 150 4.42 -4.84 21.03
N GLU A 151 3.73 -5.72 21.74
CA GLU A 151 2.29 -5.63 21.96
C GLU A 151 1.93 -4.26 22.57
N PRO A 152 0.89 -3.58 22.07
CA PRO A 152 0.36 -2.42 22.75
C PRO A 152 -0.23 -2.87 24.09
N GLN A 153 0.35 -2.41 25.20
CA GLN A 153 -0.18 -2.63 26.54
C GLN A 153 -1.58 -2.03 26.62
N GLN A 154 -2.60 -2.89 26.64
CA GLN A 154 -3.97 -2.49 26.89
C GLN A 154 -4.08 -2.00 28.34
N GLY A 155 -4.22 -0.69 28.50
CA GLY A 155 -4.49 -0.06 29.79
C GLY A 155 -5.85 -0.51 30.32
N LEU A 156 -5.87 -1.51 31.19
CA LEU A 156 -7.01 -1.84 32.01
C LEU A 156 -7.11 -0.78 33.13
N HIS A 157 -7.77 0.34 32.84
CA HIS A 157 -8.14 1.32 33.87
C HIS A 157 -9.65 1.57 33.85
N GLY A 158 -10.30 1.01 34.89
CA GLY A 158 -11.39 1.65 35.59
C GLY A 158 -12.79 1.39 35.07
N LEU A 159 -13.35 0.24 35.43
CA LEU A 159 -14.77 0.15 35.82
C LEU A 159 -14.87 -0.85 36.98
N VAL A 160 -14.81 -0.29 38.19
CA VAL A 160 -15.34 -0.89 39.42
C VAL A 160 -16.62 -0.14 39.74
#